data_AF-A0ABD2HBR9-F1
#
_entry.id   AF-A0ABD2HBR9-F1
#
_cell.length_a   1.000
_cell.length_b   1.000
_cell.length_c   1.000
_cell.angle_alpha   90.00
_cell.angle_beta   90.00
_cell.angle_gamma   90.00
#
_symmetry.space_group_name_H-M   'P 1'
#
loop_
_entity.id
_entity.type
_entity.pdbx_description
1 polymer ?
#
loop_
_entity_poly.entity_id
_entity_poly.type
_entity_poly.pdbx_seq_one_letter_code
_entity_poly.pdbx_strand_id
1 'polypeptide(L)'
;MKYLALALLFCALASLSDASCYAKAVTPGMTHCQDVSDNTWHPIGSLWRNSECWDCSCSGCCQAYTTPTEVPEDCVAVLDTHACEYIVHTKGNSNGLCEGVKIWKMSAV
;
A
#
# COMPACT_ATOMS: atom_id res chain seq x y z
N MET A 1 6.15 32.77 -14.73
CA MET A 1 6.68 32.39 -13.40
C MET A 1 5.61 31.93 -12.40
N LYS A 2 4.41 32.53 -12.36
CA LYS A 2 3.38 32.21 -11.33
C LYS A 2 2.82 30.77 -11.37
N TYR A 3 2.73 30.16 -12.56
CA TYR A 3 2.26 28.78 -12.73
C TYR A 3 3.37 27.73 -12.63
N LEU A 4 4.63 28.16 -12.64
CA LEU A 4 5.78 27.24 -12.64
C LEU A 4 5.98 26.64 -11.24
N ALA A 5 5.83 27.46 -10.20
CA ALA A 5 5.79 26.99 -8.82
C ALA A 5 4.61 26.03 -8.57
N LEU A 6 3.44 26.34 -9.12
CA LEU A 6 2.26 25.49 -9.00
C LEU A 6 2.45 24.14 -9.72
N ALA A 7 3.00 24.16 -10.93
CA ALA A 7 3.29 22.94 -11.69
C ALA A 7 4.33 22.06 -10.97
N LEU A 8 5.38 22.65 -10.40
CA LEU A 8 6.38 21.92 -9.61
C LEU A 8 5.78 21.32 -8.34
N LEU A 9 4.87 22.04 -7.68
CA LEU A 9 4.17 21.55 -6.49
C LEU A 9 3.26 20.35 -6.83
N PHE A 10 2.53 20.41 -7.95
CA PHE A 10 1.74 19.28 -8.44
C PHE A 10 2.61 18.08 -8.86
N CYS A 11 3.73 18.30 -9.54
CA CYS A 11 4.66 17.23 -9.90
C CYS A 11 5.22 16.52 -8.66
N ALA A 12 5.63 17.28 -7.64
CA ALA A 12 6.12 16.71 -6.38
C ALA A 12 5.03 15.86 -5.69
N LEU A 13 3.80 16.37 -5.59
CA LEU A 13 2.68 15.64 -4.98
C LEU A 13 2.29 14.37 -5.75
N ALA A 14 2.36 14.38 -7.08
CA ALA A 14 2.06 13.21 -7.91
C ALA A 14 3.13 12.11 -7.79
N SER A 15 4.41 12.48 -7.66
CA SER A 15 5.46 11.52 -7.29
C SER A 15 5.35 11.03 -5.85
N LEU A 16 4.46 11.59 -5.04
CA LEU A 16 4.27 11.20 -3.64
C LEU A 16 3.30 10.01 -3.44
N SER A 17 2.60 9.57 -4.48
CA SER A 17 1.61 8.49 -4.41
C SER A 17 2.16 7.16 -4.92
N ASP A 18 3.01 6.50 -4.12
CA ASP A 18 3.48 5.13 -4.40
C ASP A 18 2.50 4.04 -3.91
N ALA A 19 1.26 4.41 -3.54
CA ALA A 19 0.23 3.43 -3.24
C ALA A 19 -0.20 2.73 -4.54
N SER A 20 0.14 1.45 -4.68
CA SER A 20 -0.42 0.63 -5.75
C SER A 20 -1.93 0.51 -5.51
N CYS A 21 -2.72 1.08 -6.42
CA CYS A 21 -4.18 1.11 -6.32
C CYS A 21 -4.80 0.57 -7.60
N TYR A 22 -5.99 -0.01 -7.47
CA TYR A 22 -6.81 -0.41 -8.61
C TYR A 22 -8.29 -0.05 -8.39
N ALA A 23 -8.97 0.30 -9.48
CA ALA A 23 -10.39 0.61 -9.47
C ALA A 23 -11.23 -0.63 -9.78
N LYS A 24 -12.43 -0.69 -9.21
CA LYS A 24 -13.48 -1.67 -9.48
C LYS A 24 -14.71 -0.96 -10.02
N ALA A 25 -15.40 -1.57 -10.98
CA ALA A 25 -16.65 -1.03 -11.49
C ALA A 25 -17.78 -1.22 -10.46
N VAL A 26 -18.49 -0.14 -10.13
CA VAL A 26 -19.72 -0.18 -9.34
C VAL A 26 -20.89 0.00 -10.29
N THR A 27 -21.84 -0.94 -10.30
CA THR A 27 -23.01 -0.89 -11.16
C THR A 27 -24.20 -0.23 -10.45
N PRO A 28 -25.11 0.46 -11.19
CA PRO A 28 -26.31 1.03 -10.60
C PRO A 28 -27.16 -0.04 -9.90
N GLY A 29 -27.64 0.26 -8.69
CA GLY A 29 -28.46 -0.65 -7.89
C GLY A 29 -27.66 -1.69 -7.07
N MET A 30 -26.33 -1.70 -7.18
CA MET A 30 -25.47 -2.51 -6.32
C MET A 30 -25.62 -2.07 -4.85
N THR A 31 -25.83 -3.04 -3.95
CA THR A 31 -25.92 -2.77 -2.49
C THR A 31 -24.69 -3.26 -1.74
N HIS A 32 -24.02 -4.28 -2.27
CA HIS A 32 -22.81 -4.89 -1.69
C HIS A 32 -21.84 -5.29 -2.78
N CYS A 33 -20.55 -5.30 -2.45
CA CYS A 33 -19.47 -5.88 -3.23
C CYS A 33 -18.79 -7.01 -2.45
N GLN A 34 -18.19 -7.96 -3.17
CA GLN A 34 -17.36 -8.97 -2.55
C GLN A 34 -15.89 -8.54 -2.60
N ASP A 35 -15.21 -8.65 -1.47
CA ASP A 35 -13.76 -8.67 -1.44
C ASP A 35 -13.27 -10.06 -1.85
N VAL A 36 -12.50 -10.12 -2.94
CA VAL A 36 -12.04 -11.39 -3.51
C VAL A 36 -10.89 -12.01 -2.70
N SER A 37 -10.13 -11.20 -1.96
CA SER A 37 -9.04 -11.71 -1.12
C SER A 37 -9.60 -12.49 0.08
N ASP A 38 -10.61 -11.92 0.75
CA ASP A 38 -11.16 -12.48 2.00
C ASP A 38 -12.49 -13.23 1.79
N ASN A 39 -13.05 -13.17 0.58
CA ASN A 39 -14.40 -13.66 0.24
C ASN A 39 -15.54 -13.05 1.09
N THR A 40 -15.32 -11.88 1.68
CA THR A 40 -16.28 -11.16 2.53
C THR A 40 -17.14 -10.18 1.74
N TRP A 41 -18.39 -10.01 2.13
CA TRP A 41 -19.32 -9.07 1.50
C TRP A 41 -19.39 -7.76 2.28
N HIS A 42 -19.26 -6.64 1.57
CA HIS A 42 -19.20 -5.30 2.13
C HIS A 42 -20.26 -4.40 1.49
N PRO A 43 -20.98 -3.58 2.26
CA PRO A 43 -21.98 -2.67 1.72
C PRO A 43 -21.33 -1.55 0.89
N ILE A 44 -22.03 -1.04 -0.14
CA ILE A 44 -21.56 0.15 -0.87
C ILE A 44 -21.34 1.30 0.12
N GLY A 45 -20.17 1.94 0.04
CA GLY A 45 -19.78 3.08 0.88
C GLY A 45 -18.99 2.70 2.13
N SER A 46 -18.84 1.42 2.47
CA SER A 46 -17.92 1.01 3.52
C SER A 46 -16.46 1.06 3.05
N LEU A 47 -15.58 1.22 4.04
CA LEU A 47 -14.13 1.06 3.90
C LEU A 47 -13.68 -0.11 4.78
N TRP A 48 -12.73 -0.90 4.30
CA TRP A 48 -12.17 -2.00 5.08
C TRP A 48 -10.72 -2.28 4.69
N ARG A 49 -9.97 -2.90 5.60
CA ARG A 49 -8.66 -3.50 5.34
C ARG A 49 -8.87 -5.00 5.15
N ASN A 50 -8.34 -5.58 4.08
CA ASN A 50 -8.41 -7.03 3.86
C ASN A 50 -7.16 -7.77 4.38
N SER A 51 -7.20 -9.11 4.37
CA SER A 51 -6.10 -9.95 4.88
C SER A 51 -4.80 -9.87 4.08
N GLU A 52 -4.85 -9.33 2.86
CA GLU A 52 -3.69 -9.04 2.01
C GLU A 52 -3.17 -7.60 2.18
N CYS A 53 -3.65 -6.89 3.21
CA CYS A 53 -3.27 -5.53 3.54
C CYS A 53 -3.59 -4.49 2.47
N TRP A 54 -4.80 -4.57 1.92
CA TRP A 54 -5.35 -3.54 1.05
C TRP A 54 -6.44 -2.73 1.78
N ASP A 55 -6.32 -1.40 1.73
CA ASP A 55 -7.40 -0.49 2.07
C ASP A 55 -8.37 -0.42 0.91
N CYS A 56 -9.57 -0.92 1.13
CA CYS A 56 -10.57 -1.18 0.12
C CYS A 56 -11.87 -0.40 0.35
N SER A 57 -12.54 -0.18 -0.77
CA SER A 57 -13.95 0.17 -0.88
C SER A 57 -14.55 -0.65 -2.04
N CYS A 58 -15.86 -0.55 -2.26
CA CYS A 58 -16.46 -1.20 -3.43
C CYS A 58 -16.01 -0.59 -4.78
N SER A 59 -15.43 0.61 -4.79
CA SER A 59 -14.93 1.25 -6.02
C SER A 59 -13.45 0.97 -6.30
N GLY A 60 -12.73 0.31 -5.39
CA GLY A 60 -11.31 0.02 -5.58
C GLY A 60 -10.57 -0.25 -4.28
N CYS A 61 -9.30 -0.63 -4.40
CA CYS A 61 -8.42 -0.89 -3.28
C CYS A 61 -7.02 -0.32 -3.52
N CYS A 62 -6.31 -0.01 -2.43
CA CYS A 62 -4.93 0.45 -2.42
C CYS A 62 -4.10 -0.35 -1.42
N GLN A 63 -2.82 -0.61 -1.73
CA GLN A 63 -1.90 -1.21 -0.75
C GLN A 63 -1.79 -0.33 0.48
N ALA A 64 -1.84 -0.96 1.66
CA ALA A 64 -1.77 -0.27 2.94
C ALA A 64 -0.42 -0.41 3.65
N TYR A 65 0.60 -0.80 2.89
CA TYR A 65 1.97 -0.98 3.35
C TYR A 65 2.96 -0.28 2.42
N THR A 66 4.14 0.04 2.94
CA THR A 66 5.25 0.60 2.16
C THR A 66 6.20 -0.51 1.76
N THR A 67 6.48 -0.64 0.46
CA THR A 67 7.44 -1.63 -0.04
C THR A 67 8.87 -1.09 0.12
N PRO A 68 9.80 -1.82 0.79
CA PRO A 68 11.21 -1.44 0.86
C PRO A 68 11.84 -1.45 -0.55
N THR A 69 12.58 -0.40 -0.91
CA THR A 69 13.18 -0.29 -2.26
C THR A 69 14.65 -0.71 -2.32
N GLU A 70 15.37 -0.66 -1.20
CA GLU A 70 16.79 -1.00 -1.09
C GLU A 70 16.96 -2.05 0.01
N VAL A 71 16.70 -3.31 -0.34
CA VAL A 71 16.94 -4.47 0.52
C VAL A 71 18.35 -5.02 0.21
N PRO A 72 19.26 -5.12 1.19
CA PRO A 72 20.59 -5.70 1.00
C PRO A 72 20.53 -7.12 0.43
N GLU A 73 21.54 -7.53 -0.34
CA GLU A 73 21.57 -8.84 -1.01
C GLU A 73 21.52 -10.00 -0.02
N ASP A 74 22.09 -9.84 1.17
CA ASP A 74 22.08 -10.81 2.25
C ASP A 74 20.78 -10.80 3.06
N CYS A 75 19.77 -10.01 2.65
CA CYS A 75 18.51 -9.85 3.36
C CYS A 75 17.29 -10.22 2.51
N VAL A 76 16.16 -10.46 3.20
CA VAL A 76 14.86 -10.76 2.62
C VAL A 76 13.78 -9.94 3.30
N ALA A 77 12.95 -9.25 2.52
CA ALA A 77 11.78 -8.55 3.02
C ALA A 77 10.56 -9.47 2.98
N VAL A 78 9.88 -9.60 4.12
CA VAL A 78 8.67 -10.41 4.28
C VAL A 78 7.56 -9.51 4.79
N LEU A 79 6.42 -9.50 4.12
CA LEU A 79 5.25 -8.75 4.57
C LEU A 79 4.63 -9.46 5.78
N ASP A 80 4.58 -8.79 6.92
CA ASP A 80 3.73 -9.20 8.04
C ASP A 80 2.31 -8.70 7.77
N THR A 81 1.41 -9.62 7.47
CA THR A 81 0.00 -9.32 7.15
C THR A 81 -0.83 -8.94 8.37
N HIS A 82 -0.36 -9.18 9.60
CA HIS A 82 -1.04 -8.73 10.81
C HIS A 82 -0.73 -7.26 11.09
N ALA A 83 0.53 -6.86 10.91
CA ALA A 83 0.96 -5.47 11.06
C ALA A 83 0.75 -4.63 9.79
N CYS A 84 0.63 -5.28 8.62
CA CYS A 84 0.69 -4.66 7.30
C CYS A 84 1.96 -3.85 7.08
N GLU A 85 3.11 -4.45 7.43
CA GLU A 85 4.43 -3.84 7.28
C GLU A 85 5.44 -4.89 6.81
N TYR A 86 6.44 -4.46 6.02
CA TYR A 86 7.54 -5.35 5.67
C TYR A 86 8.55 -5.43 6.81
N ILE A 87 8.84 -6.66 7.24
CA ILE A 87 9.95 -6.97 8.13
C ILE A 87 11.10 -7.51 7.28
N VAL A 88 12.30 -6.96 7.47
CA VAL A 88 13.47 -7.35 6.70
C VAL A 88 14.44 -8.12 7.57
N HIS A 89 14.73 -9.36 7.16
CA HIS A 89 15.55 -10.31 7.90
C HIS A 89 16.82 -10.66 7.15
N THR A 90 17.86 -11.06 7.87
CA THR A 90 19.04 -11.68 7.25
C THR A 90 18.68 -13.07 6.72
N LYS A 91 19.14 -13.39 5.50
CA LYS A 91 18.96 -14.72 4.90
C LYS A 91 19.57 -15.79 5.81
N GLY A 92 18.82 -16.86 6.07
CA GLY A 92 19.27 -17.96 6.92
C GLY A 92 19.11 -17.73 8.43
N ASN A 93 18.72 -16.53 8.87
CA ASN A 93 18.36 -16.26 10.27
C ASN A 93 17.15 -15.31 10.35
N SER A 94 15.95 -15.89 10.44
CA SER A 94 14.69 -15.14 10.55
C SER A 94 14.54 -14.32 11.84
N ASN A 95 15.39 -14.53 12.84
CA ASN A 95 15.37 -13.76 14.08
C ASN A 95 16.33 -12.56 14.05
N GLY A 96 17.23 -12.49 13.07
CA GLY A 96 18.10 -11.34 12.85
C GLY A 96 17.39 -10.30 11.99
N LEU A 97 17.14 -9.11 12.55
CA LEU A 97 16.73 -7.96 11.76
C LEU A 97 17.92 -7.51 10.89
N CYS A 98 17.64 -7.21 9.64
CA CYS A 98 18.65 -6.68 8.72
C CYS A 98 18.95 -5.22 9.06
N GLU A 99 20.23 -4.87 9.16
CA GLU A 99 20.67 -3.47 9.29
C GLU A 99 20.73 -2.78 7.92
N GLY A 100 20.67 -1.45 7.90
CA GLY A 100 20.83 -0.67 6.65
C GLY A 100 19.63 -0.69 5.69
N VAL A 101 18.48 -1.21 6.12
CA VAL A 101 17.24 -1.21 5.34
C VAL A 101 16.74 0.22 5.18
N LYS A 102 16.68 0.70 3.93
CA LYS A 102 15.98 1.95 3.63
C LYS A 102 14.54 1.67 3.26
N ILE A 103 13.66 1.98 4.20
CA ILE A 103 12.24 2.15 3.91
C ILE A 103 12.08 3.61 3.50
N TRP A 104 11.79 3.88 2.23
CA TRP A 104 11.29 5.21 1.86
C TRP A 104 9.86 5.32 2.36
N LYS A 105 9.72 5.62 3.65
CA LYS A 105 8.47 6.17 4.16
C LYS A 105 8.47 7.61 3.65
N MET A 106 7.79 7.85 2.53
CA MET A 106 7.52 9.23 2.14
C MET A 106 6.65 9.80 3.25
N SER A 107 7.28 10.57 4.13
CA SER A 107 6.59 11.29 5.18
C SER A 107 5.44 12.05 4.52
N ALA A 108 4.22 11.67 4.86
CA ALA A 108 3.07 12.52 4.63
C ALA A 108 3.37 13.84 5.33
N VAL A 109 3.66 14.88 4.53
CA VAL A 109 3.55 16.27 4.97
C VAL A 109 2.10 16.66 4.89
#